data_AF-A0A4Q7KYF7-F1
#
_entry.id   AF-A0A4Q7KYF7-F1
#
_cell.length_a   1.000
_cell.length_b   1.000
_cell.length_c   1.000
_cell.angle_alpha   90.00
_cell.angle_beta   90.00
_cell.angle_gamma   90.00
#
_symmetry.space_group_name_H-M   'P 1'
#
loop_
_entity.id
_entity.type
_entity.pdbx_description
1 polymer ?
#
loop_
_entity_poly.entity_id
_entity_poly.type
_entity_poly.pdbx_seq_one_letter_code
_entity_poly.pdbx_strand_id
1 'polypeptide(L)' 'MALNVNKLVDKAYEDKSFSELLAAPPSALEGLTTKHDEVLAGLGIKTVGDLAKWKYAERAAAIAALAEFQA' A
#
# COMPACT_ATOMS: atom_id res chain seq x y z
N MET A 1 11.96 -19.64 -1.89
CA MET A 1 11.13 -19.10 -0.80
C MET A 1 10.07 -18.23 -1.45
N ALA A 2 8.84 -18.71 -1.57
CA ALA A 2 7.74 -17.88 -2.07
C ALA A 2 7.38 -16.88 -0.96
N LEU A 3 7.53 -15.58 -1.23
CA LEU A 3 6.96 -14.56 -0.36
C LEU A 3 5.44 -14.72 -0.43
N ASN A 4 4.84 -15.24 0.65
CA ASN A 4 3.40 -15.28 0.77
C ASN A 4 2.89 -13.84 0.94
N VAL A 5 2.48 -13.22 -0.17
CA VAL A 5 1.72 -11.97 -0.18
C VAL A 5 0.23 -12.21 0.07
N ASN A 6 -0.14 -13.44 0.40
CA ASN A 6 -1.49 -13.84 0.79
C ASN A 6 -1.95 -12.94 1.96
N LYS A 7 -3.04 -12.19 1.75
CA LYS A 7 -3.60 -11.13 2.62
C LYS A 7 -2.95 -9.74 2.59
N LEU A 8 -1.90 -9.52 1.82
CA LEU A 8 -1.37 -8.17 1.58
C LEU A 8 -2.04 -7.51 0.37
N VAL A 9 -2.31 -8.32 -0.64
CA VAL A 9 -2.91 -7.90 -1.90
C VAL A 9 -4.22 -8.65 -2.11
N ASP A 10 -5.14 -8.01 -2.83
CA ASP A 10 -6.39 -8.64 -3.26
C ASP A 10 -6.09 -9.92 -4.06
N LYS A 11 -7.02 -10.88 -4.00
CA LYS A 11 -6.87 -12.19 -4.64
C LYS A 11 -6.53 -12.10 -6.13
N ALA A 12 -6.99 -11.05 -6.81
CA ALA A 12 -6.70 -10.80 -8.21
C ALA A 12 -5.23 -10.41 -8.50
N TYR A 13 -4.43 -10.12 -7.46
CA TYR A 13 -3.07 -9.61 -7.55
C TYR A 13 -2.02 -10.54 -6.93
N GLU A 14 -2.41 -11.67 -6.34
CA GLU A 14 -1.50 -12.63 -5.68
C GLU A 14 -0.47 -13.27 -6.64
N ASP A 15 -0.84 -13.46 -7.91
CA ASP A 15 0.04 -14.03 -8.95
C ASP A 15 0.92 -12.97 -9.66
N LYS A 16 0.81 -11.69 -9.28
CA LYS A 16 1.54 -10.60 -9.96
C LYS A 16 2.94 -10.40 -9.39
N SER A 17 3.84 -9.93 -10.25
CA SER A 17 5.18 -9.54 -9.80
C SER A 17 5.15 -8.28 -8.94
N PHE A 18 6.11 -8.11 -8.02
CA PHE A 18 6.22 -6.92 -7.18
C PHE A 18 6.24 -5.59 -7.97
N SER A 19 6.86 -5.58 -9.16
CA SER A 19 6.83 -4.42 -10.04
C SER A 19 5.44 -4.09 -10.58
N GLU A 20 4.63 -5.11 -10.87
CA GLU A 20 3.24 -4.93 -11.28
C GLU A 20 2.35 -4.48 -10.11
N LEU A 21 2.62 -5.01 -8.90
CA LEU A 21 1.94 -4.56 -7.68
C LEU A 21 2.22 -3.08 -7.40
N LEU A 22 3.46 -2.62 -7.59
CA LEU A 22 3.81 -1.20 -7.43
C LEU A 22 3.11 -0.31 -8.46
N ALA A 23 2.83 -0.81 -9.67
CA ALA A 23 2.09 -0.09 -10.69
C ALA A 23 0.56 -0.23 -10.56
N ALA A 24 0.10 -1.17 -9.72
CA ALA A 24 -1.31 -1.42 -9.49
C ALA A 24 -1.96 -0.28 -8.67
N PRO A 25 -3.27 -0.08 -8.81
CA PRO A 25 -4.00 0.90 -7.99
C PRO A 25 -3.99 0.49 -6.50
N PRO A 26 -4.23 1.43 -5.57
CA PRO A 26 -4.32 1.14 -4.14
C PRO A 26 -5.32 0.02 -3.81
N SER A 27 -6.44 -0.09 -4.53
CA SER A 27 -7.42 -1.17 -4.42
C SER A 27 -6.88 -2.57 -4.69
N ALA A 28 -5.66 -2.70 -5.23
CA ALA A 28 -4.95 -3.97 -5.29
C ALA A 28 -4.48 -4.47 -3.92
N LEU A 29 -4.47 -3.61 -2.89
CA LEU A 29 -4.21 -4.02 -1.51
C LEU A 29 -5.49 -4.55 -0.88
N GLU A 30 -5.36 -5.61 -0.09
CA GLU A 30 -6.51 -6.20 0.60
C GLU A 30 -7.19 -5.16 1.50
N GLY A 31 -8.52 -5.10 1.43
CA GLY A 31 -9.33 -4.17 2.23
C GLY A 31 -9.53 -2.78 1.63
N LEU A 32 -8.87 -2.46 0.51
CA LEU A 32 -9.15 -1.26 -0.27
C LEU A 32 -10.16 -1.54 -1.38
N THR A 33 -10.89 -0.50 -1.77
CA THR A 33 -11.92 -0.56 -2.82
C THR A 33 -11.71 0.58 -3.80
N THR A 34 -12.37 0.53 -4.96
CA THR A 34 -12.29 1.59 -5.98
C THR A 34 -12.61 2.99 -5.45
N LYS A 35 -13.48 3.11 -4.44
CA LYS A 35 -13.76 4.39 -3.77
C LYS A 35 -12.52 4.98 -3.08
N HIS A 36 -11.67 4.13 -2.52
CA HIS A 36 -10.42 4.56 -1.90
C HIS A 36 -9.42 5.05 -2.94
N ASP A 37 -9.41 4.44 -4.14
CA ASP A 37 -8.57 4.89 -5.25
C ASP A 37 -8.92 6.32 -5.66
N GLU A 38 -10.21 6.67 -5.71
CA GLU A 38 -10.64 8.05 -6.05
C GLU A 38 -10.19 9.06 -5.00
N VAL A 39 -10.32 8.72 -3.72
CA VAL A 39 -9.86 9.58 -2.61
C VAL A 39 -8.33 9.76 -2.64
N LEU A 40 -7.60 8.66 -2.83
CA LEU A 40 -6.14 8.66 -2.92
C LEU A 40 -5.66 9.39 -4.17
N ALA A 41 -6.36 9.27 -5.29
CA ALA A 41 -6.06 10.00 -6.52
C ALA A 41 -6.19 11.52 -6.33
N GLY A 42 -7.15 11.97 -5.51
CA GLY A 42 -7.27 13.37 -5.10
C GLY A 42 -6.05 13.89 -4.30
N LEU A 43 -5.31 12.99 -3.66
CA LEU A 43 -4.05 13.28 -2.94
C LEU A 43 -2.81 13.08 -3.83
N GLY A 44 -3.00 12.78 -5.12
CA GLY A 44 -1.93 12.50 -6.08
C GLY A 44 -1.41 11.06 -6.06
N ILE A 45 -2.07 10.16 -5.32
CA ILE A 45 -1.66 8.76 -5.15
C ILE A 45 -2.51 7.91 -6.08
N LYS A 46 -1.90 7.37 -7.14
CA LYS A 46 -2.62 6.57 -8.15
C LYS A 46 -2.22 5.11 -8.13
N THR A 47 -1.09 4.80 -7.50
CA THR A 47 -0.51 3.46 -7.48
C THR A 47 -0.05 3.09 -6.09
N VAL A 48 0.11 1.79 -5.82
CA VAL A 48 0.74 1.30 -4.59
C VAL A 48 2.15 1.86 -4.44
N GLY A 49 2.88 2.06 -5.55
CA GLY A 49 4.19 2.71 -5.55
C GLY A 49 4.16 4.18 -5.13
N ASP A 50 3.14 4.93 -5.55
CA ASP A 50 2.92 6.30 -5.07
C ASP A 50 2.61 6.31 -3.57
N LEU A 51 1.76 5.38 -3.11
CA LEU A 51 1.40 5.25 -1.70
C LEU A 51 2.65 4.96 -0.85
N ALA A 52 3.51 4.05 -1.31
CA ALA A 52 4.75 3.68 -0.63
C ALA A 52 5.75 4.84 -0.54
N LYS A 53 5.76 5.75 -1.53
CA LYS A 53 6.63 6.95 -1.55
C LYS A 53 5.97 8.17 -0.94
N TRP A 54 4.77 8.03 -0.38
CA TRP A 54 4.02 9.17 0.11
C TRP A 54 4.56 9.64 1.47
N LYS A 55 5.07 10.87 1.53
CA LYS A 55 5.71 11.46 2.73
C LYS A 55 4.85 11.38 3.99
N TYR A 56 3.53 11.39 3.89
CA TYR A 56 2.64 11.31 5.06
C TYR A 56 2.51 9.88 5.58
N ALA A 57 2.47 8.88 4.69
CA ALA A 57 2.51 7.48 5.08
C ALA A 57 3.85 7.14 5.76
N GLU A 58 4.97 7.60 5.18
CA GLU A 58 6.30 7.40 5.76
C GLU A 58 6.41 8.02 7.16
N ARG A 59 5.95 9.27 7.32
CA ARG A 59 5.93 9.94 8.63
C ARG A 59 5.05 9.22 9.65
N ALA A 60 3.87 8.75 9.25
CA ALA A 60 2.97 8.01 10.14
C ALA A 60 3.60 6.69 10.60
N ALA A 61 4.23 5.94 9.69
CA ALA A 61 4.96 4.72 10.01
C ALA A 61 6.14 5.00 10.97
N ALA A 62 6.90 6.07 10.73
CA ALA A 62 7.99 6.48 11.62
C ALA A 62 7.49 6.87 13.03
N ILE A 63 6.36 7.59 13.13
CA ILE A 63 5.76 7.94 14.43
C ILE A 63 5.33 6.69 15.18
N ALA A 64 4.68 5.72 14.50
CA ALA A 64 4.27 4.47 15.11
C ALA A 64 5.47 3.67 15.64
N ALA A 65 6.54 3.56 14.84
CA ALA A 65 7.78 2.89 15.25
C ALA A 65 8.44 3.59 16.45
N LEU A 66 8.51 4.93 16.45
CA LEU A 66 9.09 5.69 17.57
C LEU A 66 8.26 5.56 18.86
N ALA A 67 6.94 5.41 18.77
CA ALA A 67 6.09 5.19 19.93
C ALA A 67 6.43 3.88 20.66
N GLU A 68 6.90 2.84 19.95
CA GLU A 68 7.35 1.58 20.55
C GLU A 68 8.63 1.74 21.39
N PHE A 69 9.49 2.70 21.05
CA PHE A 69 10.71 3.02 21.82
C PHE A 69 10.45 3.98 22.99
N GLN A 70 9.29 4.62 23.02
CA GLN A 70 8.89 5.52 24.10
C GLN A 70 8.15 4.78 25.23
N ALA A 71 8.01 3.46 25.14
CA ALA A 71 7.36 2.58 26.10
C ALA A 71 8.30 2.10 27.22
#